data_AF-A0A2V8N653-F1
#
_entry.id   AF-A0A2V8N653-F1
#
_cell.length_a   1.000
_cell.length_b   1.000
_cell.length_c   1.000
_cell.angle_alpha   90.00
_cell.angle_beta   90.00
_cell.angle_gamma   90.00
#
_symmetry.space_group_name_H-M   'P 1'
#
loop_
_entity.id
_entity.type
_entity.pdbx_description
1 polymer ?
#
loop_
_entity_poly.entity_id
_entity_poly.type
_entity_poly.pdbx_seq_one_letter_code
_entity_poly.pdbx_strand_id
1 'polypeptide(L)'
;MSERFCSLIVFGPGAPRTFQLHLSRGAIAILVAAFLLSFLAVILIGHTVPGPVNEVDRAQLETENHTLRVEASNAAIGIERLNTKLSELEATSQRIHELVAQ
;
A
#
# COMPACT_ATOMS: atom_id res chain seq x y z
N MET A 1 18.93 -8.25 46.61
CA MET A 1 19.88 -9.34 46.30
C MET A 1 20.56 -9.01 44.98
N SER A 2 21.89 -8.92 44.97
CA SER A 2 22.70 -8.39 43.86
C SER A 2 22.90 -9.47 42.79
N GLU A 3 22.07 -9.45 41.73
CA GLU A 3 22.21 -10.36 40.59
C GLU A 3 23.30 -9.85 39.61
N ARG A 4 24.56 -10.12 39.97
CA ARG A 4 25.73 -9.89 39.10
C ARG A 4 25.92 -11.13 38.21
N PHE A 5 25.59 -11.03 36.93
CA PHE A 5 25.56 -12.20 36.04
C PHE A 5 26.81 -12.39 35.15
N CYS A 6 27.59 -11.34 34.85
CA CYS A 6 28.90 -11.51 34.21
C CYS A 6 29.78 -10.24 34.33
N SER A 7 31.05 -10.42 34.70
CA SER A 7 32.08 -9.40 34.60
C SER A 7 32.95 -9.75 33.39
N LEU A 8 32.83 -9.00 32.31
CA LEU A 8 33.66 -9.18 31.13
C LEU A 8 34.92 -8.31 31.31
N ILE A 9 36.05 -8.96 31.57
CA ILE A 9 37.35 -8.31 31.73
C ILE A 9 38.11 -8.49 30.41
N VAL A 10 38.31 -7.40 29.68
CA VAL A 10 39.06 -7.41 28.42
C VAL A 10 40.48 -6.94 28.69
N PHE A 11 41.47 -7.80 28.38
CA PHE A 11 42.88 -7.46 28.42
C PHE A 11 43.39 -7.15 27.00
N GLY A 12 43.71 -5.88 26.73
CA GLY A 12 44.45 -5.51 25.52
C GLY A 12 45.96 -5.71 25.74
N PRO A 13 46.72 -6.20 24.73
CA PRO A 13 48.16 -6.41 24.87
C PRO A 13 48.87 -5.06 25.11
N GLY A 14 49.27 -4.80 26.36
CA GLY A 14 50.04 -3.62 26.77
C GLY A 14 49.29 -2.52 27.53
N ALA A 15 48.01 -2.69 27.90
CA ALA A 15 47.26 -1.66 28.63
C ALA A 15 47.33 -1.84 30.17
N PRO A 16 47.76 -0.83 30.96
CA PRO A 16 47.83 -0.90 32.44
C PRO A 16 46.47 -0.72 33.15
N ARG A 17 45.37 -0.55 32.41
CA ARG A 17 44.03 -0.35 32.96
C ARG A 17 43.11 -1.47 32.49
N THR A 18 42.62 -2.27 33.44
CA THR A 18 41.60 -3.29 33.20
C THR A 18 40.25 -2.61 32.96
N PHE A 19 39.72 -2.73 31.74
CA PHE A 19 38.34 -2.32 31.46
C PHE A 19 37.41 -3.43 31.96
N GLN A 20 36.70 -3.18 33.06
CA GLN A 20 35.69 -4.09 33.58
C GLN A 20 34.32 -3.62 33.09
N LEU A 21 33.72 -4.39 32.18
CA LEU A 21 32.32 -4.19 31.78
C LEU A 21 31.45 -5.02 32.70
N HIS A 22 30.76 -4.35 33.63
CA HIS A 22 29.77 -4.99 34.51
C HIS A 22 28.43 -5.07 33.77
N LEU A 23 28.11 -6.22 33.19
CA LEU A 23 26.79 -6.46 32.61
C LEU A 23 25.83 -6.92 33.72
N SER A 24 24.99 -5.99 34.17
CA SER A 24 23.82 -6.30 35.00
C SER A 24 22.77 -7.05 34.17
N ARG A 25 21.99 -7.95 34.79
CA ARG A 25 20.86 -8.64 34.14
C ARG A 25 19.86 -7.64 33.51
N GLY A 26 19.71 -6.46 34.13
CA GLY A 26 18.92 -5.36 33.59
C GLY A 26 19.49 -4.78 32.29
N ALA A 27 20.82 -4.68 32.16
CA ALA A 27 21.45 -4.19 30.93
C ALA A 27 21.25 -5.18 29.77
N ILE A 28 21.32 -6.49 30.05
CA ILE A 28 21.02 -7.53 29.06
C ILE A 28 19.55 -7.46 28.65
N ALA A 29 18.62 -7.31 29.60
CA ALA A 29 17.20 -7.17 29.31
C ALA A 29 16.90 -5.94 28.44
N ILE A 30 17.53 -4.79 28.73
CA ILE A 30 17.40 -3.57 27.93
C ILE A 30 17.96 -3.78 26.52
N LEU A 31 19.11 -4.44 26.38
CA LEU A 31 19.73 -4.72 25.08
C LEU A 31 18.83 -5.61 24.21
N VAL A 32 18.26 -6.67 24.80
CA VAL A 32 17.31 -7.56 24.11
C VAL A 32 16.03 -6.80 23.74
N ALA A 33 15.48 -6.01 24.65
CA ALA A 33 14.28 -5.21 24.38
C ALA A 33 14.52 -4.19 23.25
N ALA A 34 15.67 -3.50 23.26
CA ALA A 34 16.05 -2.55 22.21
C ALA A 34 16.21 -3.25 20.85
N PHE A 35 16.81 -4.44 20.82
CA PHE A 35 16.95 -5.24 19.60
C PHE A 35 15.59 -5.65 19.03
N LEU A 36 14.68 -6.15 19.88
CA LEU A 36 13.32 -6.51 19.47
C LEU A 36 12.53 -5.31 18.95
N LEU A 37 12.62 -4.17 19.65
CA LEU A 37 11.96 -2.93 19.22
C LEU A 37 12.51 -2.40 17.89
N SER A 38 13.82 -2.48 17.67
CA SER A 38 14.44 -2.09 16.39
C SER A 38 13.94 -2.98 15.25
N PHE A 39 13.88 -4.29 15.46
CA PHE A 39 13.36 -5.22 14.46
C PHE A 39 11.89 -4.96 14.14
N LEU A 40 11.08 -4.72 15.18
CA LEU A 40 9.66 -4.38 15.03
C LEU A 40 9.47 -3.07 14.25
N ALA A 41 10.30 -2.06 14.52
CA ALA A 41 10.26 -0.79 13.80
C ALA A 41 10.57 -0.95 12.30
N VAL A 42 11.55 -1.78 11.95
CA VAL A 42 11.88 -2.08 10.54
C VAL A 42 10.71 -2.77 9.84
N ILE A 43 10.08 -3.76 10.48
CA ILE A 43 8.89 -4.43 9.94
C ILE A 43 7.74 -3.43 9.74
N LEU A 44 7.49 -2.57 10.74
CA LEU A 44 6.41 -1.60 10.69
C LEU A 44 6.60 -0.61 9.54
N ILE A 45 7.83 -0.14 9.32
CA ILE A 45 8.16 0.75 8.20
C ILE A 45 7.98 0.01 6.87
N GLY A 46 8.45 -1.23 6.75
CA GLY A 46 8.28 -2.03 5.54
C GLY A 46 6.83 -2.33 5.18
N HIS A 47 5.93 -2.37 6.17
CA HIS A 47 4.51 -2.63 5.96
C HIS A 47 3.67 -1.37 5.74
N THR A 48 4.09 -0.23 6.30
CA THR A 48 3.36 1.05 6.19
C THR A 48 3.81 1.89 5.00
N VAL A 49 5.07 1.76 4.58
CA VAL A 49 5.61 2.48 3.43
C VAL A 49 5.37 1.64 2.18
N PRO A 50 4.50 2.07 1.24
CA PRO A 50 4.42 1.40 -0.05
C PRO A 50 5.81 1.44 -0.69
N GLY A 51 6.25 0.28 -1.18
CA GLY A 51 7.55 0.16 -1.85
C GLY A 51 7.70 1.19 -2.97
N PRO A 52 8.95 1.51 -3.39
CA PRO A 52 9.17 2.47 -4.46
C PRO A 52 8.31 2.08 -5.66
N VAL A 53 7.38 2.95 -6.02
CA VAL A 53 6.43 2.73 -7.10
C VAL A 53 7.26 2.46 -8.34
N ASN A 54 7.19 1.23 -8.84
CA ASN A 54 7.90 0.84 -10.04
C ASN A 54 7.33 1.69 -11.18
N GLU A 55 8.17 2.48 -11.86
CA GLU A 55 7.67 3.37 -12.92
C GLU A 55 6.96 2.59 -14.03
N VAL A 56 7.28 1.31 -14.17
CA VAL A 56 6.59 0.35 -15.03
C VAL A 56 5.12 0.17 -14.62
N ASP A 57 4.84 -0.03 -13.33
CA ASP A 57 3.48 -0.23 -12.82
C ASP A 57 2.67 1.06 -12.95
N ARG A 58 3.32 2.22 -12.77
CA ARG A 58 2.67 3.52 -12.98
C ARG A 58 2.31 3.73 -14.45
N ALA A 59 3.21 3.45 -15.37
CA ALA A 59 2.94 3.55 -16.80
C ALA A 59 1.84 2.58 -17.25
N GLN A 60 1.81 1.37 -16.68
CA GLN A 60 0.74 0.41 -16.92
C GLN A 60 -0.61 0.93 -16.40
N LEU A 61 -0.68 1.41 -15.15
CA LEU A 61 -1.91 1.95 -14.56
C LEU A 61 -2.43 3.19 -15.29
N GLU A 62 -1.54 4.04 -15.81
CA GLU A 62 -1.90 5.20 -16.64
C GLU A 62 -2.49 4.75 -17.99
N THR A 63 -1.92 3.70 -18.59
CA THR A 63 -2.42 3.11 -19.85
C THR A 63 -3.78 2.43 -19.65
N GLU A 64 -3.95 1.68 -18.56
CA GLU A 64 -5.22 1.06 -18.18
C GLU A 64 -6.31 2.12 -17.94
N ASN A 65 -6.00 3.19 -17.20
CA ASN A 65 -6.92 4.31 -17.01
C ASN A 65 -7.31 4.99 -18.32
N HIS A 66 -6.34 5.19 -19.22
CA HIS A 66 -6.62 5.79 -20.52
C HIS A 66 -7.57 4.92 -21.35
N THR A 67 -7.32 3.61 -21.39
CA THR A 67 -8.16 2.64 -22.09
C THR A 67 -9.59 2.63 -21.53
N LEU A 68 -9.73 2.56 -20.21
CA LEU A 68 -11.02 2.60 -19.53
C LEU A 68 -11.80 3.89 -19.82
N ARG A 69 -11.11 5.04 -19.89
CA ARG A 69 -11.75 6.32 -20.27
C ARG A 69 -12.30 6.30 -21.70
N VAL A 70 -11.54 5.72 -22.63
CA VAL A 70 -11.97 5.60 -24.03
C VAL A 70 -13.17 4.67 -24.13
N GLU A 71 -13.15 3.52 -23.45
CA GLU A 71 -14.27 2.58 -23.42
C GLU A 71 -15.53 3.22 -22.81
N ALA A 72 -15.40 3.93 -21.69
CA ALA A 72 -16.51 4.64 -21.07
C ALA A 72 -17.11 5.71 -22.01
N SER A 73 -16.26 6.46 -22.72
CA SER A 73 -16.73 7.45 -23.70
C SER A 73 -17.45 6.79 -24.87
N ASN A 74 -16.95 5.68 -25.39
CA ASN A 74 -17.59 4.95 -26.48
C ASN A 74 -18.94 4.36 -26.04
N ALA A 75 -19.01 3.83 -24.83
CA ALA A 75 -20.26 3.35 -24.24
C ALA A 75 -21.28 4.48 -24.09
N ALA A 76 -20.87 5.66 -23.63
CA ALA A 76 -21.75 6.83 -23.52
C ALA A 76 -22.33 7.25 -24.88
N ILE A 77 -21.50 7.31 -25.92
CA ILE A 77 -21.96 7.60 -27.30
C ILE A 77 -22.94 6.52 -27.79
N GLY A 78 -22.67 5.25 -27.49
CA GLY A 78 -23.56 4.14 -27.80
C GLY A 78 -24.93 4.30 -27.15
N ILE A 79 -24.96 4.60 -25.85
CA ILE A 79 -26.18 4.84 -25.08
C ILE A 79 -26.98 6.01 -25.67
N GLU A 80 -26.32 7.12 -26.00
CA GLU A 80 -26.99 8.28 -26.59
C GLU A 80 -27.68 7.91 -27.91
N ARG A 81 -27.00 7.18 -28.81
CA ARG A 81 -27.58 6.70 -30.07
C ARG A 81 -28.77 5.77 -29.87
N LEU A 82 -28.68 4.87 -28.88
CA LEU A 82 -29.79 3.99 -28.54
C LEU A 82 -30.99 4.79 -28.03
N ASN A 83 -30.75 5.81 -27.21
CA ASN A 83 -31.80 6.68 -26.70
C ASN A 83 -32.50 7.46 -27.81
N THR A 84 -31.74 7.99 -28.79
CA THR A 84 -32.33 8.66 -29.97
C THR A 84 -33.23 7.71 -30.75
N LYS A 85 -32.76 6.49 -31.02
CA LYS A 85 -33.55 5.47 -31.75
C LYS A 85 -34.81 5.05 -30.99
N LEU A 86 -34.72 4.92 -29.66
CA LEU A 86 -35.88 4.63 -28.83
C LEU A 86 -36.92 5.75 -28.90
N SER A 87 -36.48 7.01 -28.83
CA SER A 87 -37.36 8.16 -28.95
C SER A 87 -38.05 8.23 -30.32
N GLU A 88 -37.32 7.94 -31.41
CA GLU A 88 -37.90 7.85 -32.76
C GLU A 88 -38.93 6.72 -32.88
N LEU A 89 -38.64 5.57 -32.27
CA LEU A 89 -39.54 4.42 -32.27
C LEU A 89 -40.81 4.72 -31.46
N GLU A 90 -40.68 5.35 -30.30
CA GLU A 90 -41.80 5.75 -29.44
C GLU A 90 -42.69 6.78 -30.14
N ALA A 91 -42.10 7.79 -30.79
CA ALA A 91 -42.84 8.76 -31.59
C ALA A 91 -43.58 8.11 -32.77
N THR A 92 -42.96 7.12 -33.41
CA THR A 92 -43.60 6.36 -34.50
C THR A 92 -44.74 5.48 -33.97
N SER A 93 -44.54 4.84 -32.82
CA SER A 93 -45.57 4.04 -32.15
C SER A 93 -46.77 4.88 -31.75
N GLN A 94 -46.56 6.08 -31.20
CA GLN A 94 -47.64 7.02 -30.87
C GLN A 94 -48.44 7.40 -32.12
N ARG A 95 -47.78 7.75 -33.23
CA ARG A 95 -48.48 8.08 -34.48
C ARG A 95 -49.31 6.92 -35.03
N ILE A 96 -48.80 5.69 -34.98
CA ILE A 96 -49.56 4.51 -35.41
C ILE A 96 -50.77 4.30 -34.50
N HIS A 97 -50.60 4.46 -33.19
CA HIS A 97 -51.70 4.30 -32.23
C HIS A 97 -52.80 5.35 -32.43
N GLU A 98 -52.44 6.60 -32.77
CA GLU A 98 -53.40 7.65 -33.12
C GLU A 98 -54.16 7.33 -34.42
N LEU A 99 -53.49 6.79 -35.44
CA LEU A 99 -54.10 6.41 -36.72
C LEU A 99 -55.02 5.18 -36.62
N VAL A 100 -54.76 4.27 -35.70
CA VAL A 100 -55.56 3.04 -35.49
C VAL A 100 -56.74 3.28 -34.54
N ALA A 101 -56.66 4.30 -33.68
CA ALA A 101 -57.75 4.67 -32.76
C ALA A 101 -58.84 5.55 -33.39
N GLN A 102 -58.65 5.95 -34.65
CA GLN A 102 -59.58 6.76 -35.46
C GLN A 102 -60.47 5.87 -36.32
#